data_AF-A0A2M8KAT0-F1
#
_entry.id   AF-A0A2M8KAT0-F1
#
_cell.length_a   1.000
_cell.length_b   1.000
_cell.length_c   1.000
_cell.angle_alpha   90.00
_cell.angle_beta   90.00
_cell.angle_gamma   90.00
#
_symmetry.space_group_name_H-M   'P 1'
#
loop_
_entity.id
_entity.type
_entity.pdbx_description
1 polymer ?
#
loop_
_entity_poly.entity_id
_entity_poly.type
_entity_poly.pdbx_seq_one_letter_code
_entity_poly.pdbx_strand_id
1 'polypeptide(L)'
;MARKANIAREEIHQACWELIEKNSFPNIPRLTEYFLQKDGRRCSNTTFLNAITDWEEAYKEQQQHELSELNDVLLPVFKRFSREVTQNLGKLLDEKSSEIEQHQKLKQEATRSGYMSLSSALIELQTAYDSLMSEHKKVGDEAETFKQKFAFSEQRYQEVIAQNSVLTSQIKQEEKDNAELRINLAQKEVDLAKQDNQIAKLTEENAKLAAFLEENQQNKIKNDAKKWQEMTKKLDALTSSVKTMQRKDRGTKQ
;
A
#
# COMPACT_ATOMS: atom_id res chain seq x y z
N MET A 1 5.24 40.60 137.07
CA MET A 1 6.47 39.84 136.76
C MET A 1 6.12 38.77 135.72
N ALA A 2 6.48 38.99 134.45
CA ALA A 2 6.22 38.04 133.38
C ALA A 2 7.26 36.91 133.43
N ARG A 3 6.79 35.66 133.55
CA ARG A 3 7.65 34.48 133.44
C ARG A 3 8.26 34.47 132.03
N LYS A 4 9.59 34.47 131.92
CA LYS A 4 10.31 34.13 130.68
C LYS A 4 10.05 32.65 130.38
N ALA A 5 8.92 32.35 129.73
CA ALA A 5 8.72 31.06 129.09
C ALA A 5 9.49 31.10 127.77
N ASN A 6 10.60 30.37 127.69
CA ASN A 6 11.39 30.29 126.46
C ASN A 6 10.52 29.63 125.38
N ILE A 7 10.38 30.31 124.24
CA ILE A 7 9.77 29.74 123.04
C ILE A 7 10.83 28.84 122.41
N ALA A 8 10.50 27.57 122.15
CA ALA A 8 11.43 26.63 121.53
C ALA A 8 11.64 26.97 120.04
N ARG A 9 12.78 26.54 119.48
CA ARG A 9 13.12 26.82 118.07
C ARG A 9 12.10 26.15 117.13
N GLU A 10 11.69 24.95 117.48
CA GLU A 10 10.72 24.12 116.76
C GLU A 10 9.34 24.80 116.73
N GLU A 11 8.94 25.45 117.83
CA GLU A 11 7.70 26.23 117.88
C GLU A 11 7.75 27.43 116.92
N ILE A 12 8.92 28.10 116.82
CA ILE A 12 9.13 29.21 115.89
C ILE A 12 9.08 28.71 114.45
N HIS A 13 9.71 27.58 114.14
CA HIS A 13 9.67 26.99 112.79
C HIS A 13 8.24 26.61 112.39
N GLN A 14 7.47 26.01 113.30
CA GLN A 14 6.06 25.69 113.05
C GLN A 14 5.23 26.96 112.79
N ALA A 15 5.46 28.01 113.57
CA ALA A 15 4.81 29.31 113.34
C ALA A 15 5.21 29.91 111.97
N CYS A 16 6.46 29.76 111.53
CA CYS A 16 6.89 30.18 110.20
C CYS A 16 6.13 29.43 109.09
N TRP A 17 5.96 28.12 109.22
CA TRP A 17 5.15 27.32 108.28
C TRP A 17 3.69 27.76 108.23
N GLU A 18 3.06 27.94 109.40
CA GLU A 18 1.66 28.41 109.48
C GLU A 18 1.48 29.84 108.92
N LEU A 19 2.49 30.70 109.05
CA LEU A 19 2.47 32.03 108.45
C LEU A 19 2.54 31.96 106.92
N ILE A 20 3.37 31.07 106.36
CA ILE A 20 3.43 30.84 104.91
C ILE A 20 2.12 30.27 104.37
N GLU A 21 1.48 29.32 105.06
CA GLU A 21 0.15 28.82 104.68
C GLU A 21 -0.91 29.94 104.62
N LYS A 22 -0.77 30.96 105.46
CA LYS A 22 -1.60 32.18 105.47
C LYS A 22 -1.10 33.28 104.50
N ASN A 23 -0.21 32.95 103.56
CA ASN A 23 0.41 33.88 102.62
C ASN A 23 1.15 35.06 103.27
N SER A 24 1.68 34.87 104.48
CA SER A 24 2.41 35.89 105.23
C SER A 24 3.85 35.47 105.45
N PHE A 25 4.80 36.24 104.92
CA PHE A 25 6.22 35.96 105.14
C PHE A 25 6.60 36.05 106.63
N PRO A 26 7.27 35.05 107.22
CA PRO A 26 7.69 35.10 108.61
C PRO A 26 8.76 36.18 108.82
N ASN A 27 8.50 37.08 109.75
CA ASN A 27 9.48 38.07 110.18
C ASN A 27 9.32 38.30 111.70
N ILE A 28 10.31 38.93 112.33
CA ILE A 28 10.33 39.11 113.79
C ILE A 28 9.03 39.78 114.30
N PRO A 29 8.52 40.88 113.68
CA PRO A 29 7.24 41.47 114.10
C PRO A 29 6.06 40.51 114.03
N ARG A 30 5.90 39.76 112.93
CA ARG A 30 4.78 38.83 112.72
C ARG A 30 4.85 37.62 113.63
N LEU A 31 6.04 37.09 113.89
CA LEU A 31 6.22 36.00 114.86
C LEU A 31 5.98 36.48 116.28
N THR A 32 6.43 37.69 116.62
CA THR A 32 6.14 38.30 117.92
C THR A 32 4.64 38.47 118.12
N GLU A 33 3.93 38.95 117.10
CA GLU A 33 2.47 39.08 117.13
C GLU A 33 1.78 37.71 117.19
N TYR A 34 2.24 36.73 116.41
CA TYR A 34 1.71 35.36 116.41
C TYR A 34 1.77 34.73 117.81
N PHE A 35 2.92 34.78 118.49
CA PHE A 35 3.03 34.24 119.85
C PHE A 35 2.33 35.11 120.90
N LEU A 36 2.32 36.45 120.72
CA LEU A 36 1.57 37.34 121.59
C LEU A 36 0.06 37.03 121.56
N GLN A 37 -0.50 36.74 120.39
CA GLN A 37 -1.90 36.37 120.21
C GLN A 37 -2.19 34.93 120.68
N LYS A 38 -1.26 33.99 120.48
CA LYS A 38 -1.45 32.57 120.81
C LYS A 38 -1.38 32.29 122.30
N ASP A 39 -0.36 32.80 122.99
CA ASP A 39 -0.07 32.45 124.39
C ASP A 39 0.56 33.59 125.22
N GLY A 40 0.78 34.76 124.63
CA GLY A 40 1.32 35.93 125.30
C GLY A 40 2.84 35.86 125.58
N ARG A 41 3.55 34.85 125.08
CA ARG A 41 5.00 34.70 125.27
C ARG A 41 5.78 35.68 124.41
N ARG A 42 7.00 36.04 124.88
CA ARG A 42 7.95 36.88 124.14
C ARG A 42 9.32 36.21 124.09
N CYS A 43 9.97 36.27 122.93
CA CYS A 43 11.32 35.79 122.73
C CYS A 43 12.25 36.94 122.30
N SER A 44 13.56 36.72 122.36
CA SER A 44 14.53 37.74 121.91
C SER A 44 14.55 37.83 120.39
N ASN A 45 14.80 39.02 119.84
CA ASN A 45 14.91 39.22 118.40
C ASN A 45 16.03 38.37 117.78
N THR A 46 17.13 38.15 118.51
CA THR A 46 18.22 37.28 118.06
C THR A 46 17.79 35.82 117.96
N THR A 47 16.99 35.34 118.91
CA THR A 47 16.44 33.97 118.86
C THR A 47 15.45 33.81 117.71
N PHE A 48 14.58 34.79 117.48
CA PHE A 48 13.70 34.78 116.31
C PHE A 48 14.50 34.85 115.01
N LEU A 49 15.49 35.73 114.89
CA LEU A 49 16.28 35.87 113.68
C LEU A 49 16.98 34.57 113.32
N ASN A 50 17.67 33.94 114.28
CA ASN A 50 18.37 32.67 114.03
C ASN A 50 17.40 31.56 113.62
N ALA A 51 16.25 31.44 114.29
CA ALA A 51 15.24 30.44 113.95
C ALA A 51 14.56 30.71 112.60
N ILE A 52 14.35 31.99 112.23
CA ILE A 52 13.84 32.35 110.90
C ILE A 52 14.87 31.97 109.84
N THR A 53 16.15 32.29 110.04
CA THR A 53 17.21 31.96 109.09
C THR A 53 17.35 30.45 108.90
N ASP A 54 17.38 29.67 109.98
CA ASP A 54 17.41 28.20 109.92
C ASP A 54 16.19 27.64 109.16
N TRP A 55 15.00 28.20 109.42
CA TRP A 55 13.77 27.82 108.70
C TRP A 55 13.81 28.23 107.22
N GLU A 56 14.33 29.41 106.89
CA GLU A 56 14.47 29.88 105.50
C GLU A 56 15.40 28.99 104.69
N GLU A 57 16.48 28.49 105.30
CA GLU A 57 17.37 27.51 104.68
C GLU A 57 16.64 26.19 104.42
N ALA A 58 15.96 25.64 105.44
CA ALA A 58 15.17 24.41 105.29
C ALA A 58 14.03 24.55 104.25
N TYR A 59 13.38 25.71 104.20
CA TYR A 59 12.34 26.02 103.21
C TYR A 59 12.89 26.05 101.77
N LYS A 60 14.06 26.68 101.57
CA LYS A 60 14.74 26.70 100.27
C LYS A 60 15.16 25.30 99.83
N GLU A 61 15.70 24.49 100.75
CA GLU A 61 16.05 23.10 100.46
C GLU A 61 14.82 22.28 100.05
N GLN A 62 13.69 22.43 100.77
CA GLN A 62 12.44 21.75 100.42
C GLN A 62 11.92 22.17 99.04
N GLN A 63 11.90 23.48 98.73
CA GLN A 63 11.48 23.96 97.40
C GLN A 63 12.39 23.46 96.27
N GLN A 64 13.71 23.43 96.49
CA GLN A 64 14.64 22.87 95.52
C GLN A 64 14.42 21.38 95.31
N HIS A 65 14.15 20.63 96.39
CA HIS A 65 13.81 19.22 96.31
C HIS A 65 12.52 18.97 95.52
N GLU A 66 11.41 19.66 95.84
CA GLU A 66 10.13 19.51 95.12
C GLU A 66 10.27 19.82 93.62
N LEU A 67 11.03 20.87 93.27
CA LEU A 67 11.31 21.21 91.87
C LEU A 67 12.19 20.15 91.18
N SER A 68 13.17 19.59 91.89
CA SER A 68 14.02 18.53 91.36
C SER A 68 13.23 17.23 91.14
N GLU A 69 12.34 16.86 92.05
CA GLU A 69 11.48 15.68 91.91
C GLU A 69 10.52 15.84 90.73
N LEU A 70 9.93 17.02 90.55
CA LEU A 70 9.07 17.30 89.40
C LEU A 70 9.85 17.18 88.08
N ASN A 71 11.08 17.68 88.05
CA ASN A 71 11.96 17.56 86.88
C ASN A 71 12.34 16.10 86.62
N ASP A 72 12.65 15.33 87.67
CA ASP A 72 13.01 13.91 87.57
C ASP A 72 11.85 13.04 87.06
N VAL A 73 10.60 13.42 87.34
CA VAL A 73 9.42 12.72 86.81
C VAL A 73 9.09 13.16 85.38
N LEU A 74 9.10 14.45 85.09
CA LEU A 74 8.65 14.98 83.79
C LEU A 74 9.68 14.85 82.67
N LEU A 75 10.97 15.03 82.97
CA LEU A 75 12.02 15.05 81.96
C LEU A 75 12.17 13.69 81.23
N PRO A 76 12.13 12.53 81.90
CA PRO A 76 12.16 11.24 81.22
C PRO A 76 10.93 11.00 80.33
N VAL A 77 9.74 11.45 80.77
CA VAL A 77 8.50 11.34 80.01
C VAL A 77 8.60 12.18 78.74
N PHE A 78 9.06 13.43 78.84
CA PHE A 78 9.24 14.30 77.68
C PHE A 78 10.30 13.76 76.71
N LYS A 79 11.42 13.25 77.23
CA LYS A 79 12.47 12.61 76.40
C LYS A 79 11.95 11.38 75.67
N ARG A 80 11.16 10.54 76.35
CA ARG A 80 10.54 9.36 75.73
C ARG A 80 9.56 9.75 74.64
N PHE A 81 8.67 10.71 74.92
CA PHE A 81 7.72 11.23 73.94
C PHE A 81 8.42 11.84 72.73
N SER A 82 9.41 12.71 72.94
CA SER A 82 10.19 13.32 71.87
C SER A 82 10.89 12.27 71.00
N ARG A 83 11.51 11.25 71.62
CA ARG A 83 12.12 10.14 70.89
C ARG A 83 11.10 9.36 70.08
N GLU A 84 9.95 9.04 70.65
CA GLU A 84 8.90 8.26 69.99
C GLU A 84 8.29 9.03 68.80
N VAL A 85 7.98 10.31 68.98
CA VAL A 85 7.50 11.18 67.90
C VAL A 85 8.55 11.28 66.78
N THR A 86 9.82 11.51 67.14
CA THR A 86 10.90 11.60 66.15
C THR A 86 11.07 10.29 65.37
N GLN A 87 11.00 9.15 66.06
CA GLN A 87 11.09 7.83 65.42
C GLN A 87 9.90 7.54 64.51
N ASN A 88 8.69 7.87 64.94
CA ASN A 88 7.49 7.66 64.13
C ASN A 88 7.44 8.59 62.91
N LEU A 89 7.81 9.87 63.08
CA LEU A 89 7.93 10.80 61.96
C LEU A 89 9.04 10.39 60.99
N GLY A 90 10.18 9.91 61.51
CA GLY A 90 11.28 9.38 60.68
C GLY A 90 10.83 8.18 59.84
N LYS A 91 10.17 7.20 60.46
CA LYS A 91 9.62 6.04 59.73
C LYS A 91 8.60 6.46 58.67
N LEU A 92 7.68 7.35 59.03
CA LEU A 92 6.66 7.82 58.08
C LEU A 92 7.30 8.57 56.91
N LEU A 93 8.35 9.36 57.16
CA LEU A 93 9.09 10.05 56.12
C LEU A 93 9.80 9.06 55.20
N ASP A 94 10.48 8.05 55.76
CA ASP A 94 11.18 7.03 54.99
C ASP A 94 10.21 6.20 54.12
N GLU A 95 9.06 5.81 54.69
CA GLU A 95 7.99 5.08 53.99
C GLU A 95 7.45 5.92 52.83
N LYS A 96 7.13 7.20 53.06
CA LYS A 96 6.61 8.09 52.02
C LYS A 96 7.64 8.40 50.96
N SER A 97 8.91 8.57 51.34
CA SER A 97 10.00 8.75 50.38
C SER A 97 10.14 7.52 49.48
N SER A 98 10.13 6.32 50.06
CA SER A 98 10.21 5.07 49.31
C SER A 98 9.02 4.89 48.36
N GLU A 99 7.80 5.17 48.83
CA GLU A 99 6.58 5.10 48.03
C GLU A 99 6.63 6.06 46.83
N ILE A 100 7.09 7.31 47.03
CA ILE A 100 7.26 8.29 45.95
C ILE A 100 8.29 7.82 44.93
N GLU A 101 9.44 7.30 45.38
CA GLU A 101 10.49 6.79 44.49
C GLU A 101 9.99 5.61 43.65
N GLN A 102 9.25 4.68 44.26
CA GLN A 102 8.65 3.54 43.55
C GLN A 102 7.63 4.01 42.51
N HIS A 103 6.74 4.94 42.88
CA HIS A 103 5.79 5.52 41.93
C HIS A 103 6.47 6.23 40.76
N GLN A 104 7.56 6.97 41.03
CA GLN A 104 8.34 7.62 39.96
C GLN A 104 8.98 6.59 39.03
N LYS A 105 9.58 5.51 39.57
CA LYS A 105 10.15 4.43 38.76
C LYS A 105 9.09 3.77 37.87
N LEU A 106 7.94 3.38 38.44
CA LEU A 106 6.84 2.79 37.69
C LEU A 106 6.33 3.72 36.58
N LYS A 107 6.21 5.02 36.87
CA LYS A 107 5.81 6.01 35.87
C LYS A 107 6.83 6.15 34.74
N GLN A 108 8.13 6.17 35.07
CA GLN A 108 9.21 6.21 34.09
C GLN A 108 9.25 4.95 33.23
N GLU A 109 9.10 3.77 33.83
CA GLU A 109 9.05 2.49 33.12
C GLU A 109 7.86 2.42 32.17
N ALA A 110 6.65 2.79 32.63
CA ALA A 110 5.46 2.83 31.78
C ALA A 110 5.62 3.81 30.61
N THR A 111 6.19 5.00 30.88
CA THR A 111 6.44 6.01 29.83
C THR A 111 7.49 5.51 28.84
N ARG A 112 8.59 4.92 29.31
CA ARG A 112 9.66 4.39 28.46
C ARG A 112 9.17 3.21 27.63
N SER A 113 8.42 2.29 28.23
CA SER A 113 7.83 1.15 27.53
C SER A 113 6.83 1.60 26.47
N GLY A 114 5.95 2.55 26.80
CA GLY A 114 5.02 3.15 25.84
C GLY A 114 5.73 3.86 24.68
N TYR A 115 6.78 4.64 24.97
CA TYR A 115 7.60 5.28 23.95
C TYR A 115 8.28 4.27 23.03
N MET A 116 8.86 3.20 23.58
CA MET A 116 9.51 2.14 22.79
C MET A 116 8.51 1.35 21.93
N SER A 117 7.31 1.10 22.45
CA SER A 117 6.24 0.44 21.69
C SER A 117 5.78 1.33 20.52
N LEU A 118 5.57 2.62 20.78
CA LEU A 118 5.16 3.57 19.74
C LEU A 118 6.27 3.76 18.68
N SER A 119 7.53 3.84 19.10
CA SER A 119 8.64 3.97 18.15
C SER A 119 8.81 2.71 17.29
N SER A 120 8.66 1.51 17.86
CA SER A 120 8.64 0.26 17.09
C SER A 120 7.51 0.25 16.06
N ALA A 121 6.29 0.59 16.49
CA ALA A 121 5.13 0.65 15.59
C ALA A 121 5.32 1.68 14.46
N LEU A 122 5.97 2.81 14.75
CA LEU A 122 6.28 3.83 13.74
C LEU A 122 7.30 3.31 12.72
N ILE A 123 8.34 2.59 13.17
CA ILE A 123 9.32 1.95 12.28
C ILE A 123 8.63 0.92 11.39
N GLU A 124 7.80 0.04 11.96
CA GLU A 124 7.04 -0.96 11.20
C GLU A 124 6.14 -0.31 10.16
N LEU A 125 5.41 0.75 10.54
CA LEU A 125 4.55 1.50 9.63
C LEU A 125 5.36 2.15 8.50
N GLN A 126 6.51 2.74 8.81
CA GLN A 126 7.40 3.33 7.81
C GLN A 126 7.91 2.26 6.83
N THR A 127 8.33 1.10 7.32
CA THR A 127 8.79 0.00 6.45
C THR A 127 7.69 -0.54 5.56
N ALA A 128 6.45 -0.66 6.07
CA ALA A 128 5.30 -1.07 5.28
C ALA A 128 4.95 -0.03 4.20
N TYR A 129 5.03 1.26 4.54
CA TYR A 129 4.82 2.36 3.60
C TYR A 129 5.87 2.34 2.47
N ASP A 130 7.15 2.20 2.80
CA ASP A 130 8.24 2.17 1.81
C ASP A 130 8.12 0.96 0.88
N SER A 131 7.71 -0.21 1.42
CA SER A 131 7.42 -1.40 0.62
C SER A 131 6.25 -1.16 -0.34
N LEU A 132 5.15 -0.61 0.16
CA LEU A 132 3.95 -0.33 -0.64
C LEU A 132 4.25 0.69 -1.75
N MET A 133 5.04 1.72 -1.46
CA MET A 133 5.48 2.70 -2.46
C MET A 133 6.33 2.06 -3.56
N SER A 134 7.21 1.12 -3.19
CA SER A 134 8.01 0.36 -4.15
C SER A 134 7.13 -0.52 -5.04
N GLU A 135 6.16 -1.24 -4.47
CA GLU A 135 5.19 -2.03 -5.25
C GLU A 135 4.32 -1.16 -6.16
N HIS A 136 3.80 -0.04 -5.65
CA HIS A 136 3.01 0.89 -6.45
C HIS A 136 3.81 1.40 -7.65
N LYS A 137 5.10 1.73 -7.46
CA LYS A 137 5.98 2.12 -8.56
C LYS A 137 6.14 1.01 -9.58
N LYS A 138 6.40 -0.23 -9.15
CA LYS A 138 6.52 -1.39 -10.05
C LYS A 138 5.25 -1.62 -10.86
N VAL A 139 4.09 -1.60 -10.21
CA VAL A 139 2.79 -1.78 -10.87
C VAL A 139 2.51 -0.63 -11.84
N GLY A 140 2.87 0.60 -11.47
CA GLY A 140 2.77 1.77 -12.35
C GLY A 140 3.64 1.63 -13.61
N ASP A 141 4.90 1.20 -13.44
CA ASP A 141 5.83 0.96 -14.55
C ASP A 141 5.31 -0.18 -15.45
N GLU A 142 4.82 -1.29 -14.86
CA GLU A 142 4.20 -2.39 -15.59
C GLU A 142 2.97 -1.95 -16.38
N ALA A 143 2.07 -1.18 -15.77
CA ALA A 143 0.88 -0.65 -16.43
C ALA A 143 1.23 0.21 -17.65
N GLU A 144 2.25 1.06 -17.55
CA GLU A 144 2.71 1.88 -18.67
C GLU A 144 3.32 1.01 -19.79
N THR A 145 4.09 -0.03 -19.45
CA THR A 145 4.60 -0.97 -20.47
C THR A 145 3.48 -1.75 -21.16
N PHE A 146 2.44 -2.17 -20.43
CA PHE A 146 1.27 -2.82 -21.02
C PHE A 146 0.50 -1.89 -21.93
N LYS A 147 0.34 -0.62 -21.54
CA LYS A 147 -0.30 0.42 -22.36
C LYS A 147 0.45 0.65 -23.67
N GLN A 148 1.78 0.71 -23.64
CA GLN A 148 2.61 0.81 -24.84
C GLN A 148 2.49 -0.43 -25.75
N LYS A 149 2.54 -1.64 -25.17
CA LYS A 149 2.34 -2.89 -25.92
C LYS A 149 0.96 -2.97 -26.56
N PHE A 150 -0.07 -2.52 -25.85
CA PHE A 150 -1.43 -2.48 -26.35
C PHE A 150 -1.56 -1.53 -27.53
N ALA A 151 -1.06 -0.29 -27.40
CA ALA A 151 -1.07 0.70 -28.48
C ALA A 151 -0.32 0.19 -29.73
N PHE A 152 0.84 -0.45 -29.55
CA PHE A 152 1.58 -1.06 -30.67
C PHE A 152 0.78 -2.19 -31.33
N SER A 153 0.15 -3.06 -30.53
CA SER A 153 -0.68 -4.14 -31.07
C SER A 153 -1.88 -3.60 -31.82
N GLU A 154 -2.53 -2.56 -31.32
CA GLU A 154 -3.67 -1.90 -31.96
C GLU A 154 -3.26 -1.30 -33.31
N GLN A 155 -2.12 -0.59 -33.37
CA GLN A 155 -1.57 -0.09 -34.62
C GLN A 155 -1.33 -1.23 -35.62
N ARG A 156 -0.69 -2.33 -35.18
CA ARG A 156 -0.45 -3.49 -36.06
C ARG A 156 -1.75 -4.12 -36.58
N TYR A 157 -2.79 -4.19 -35.74
CA TYR A 157 -4.10 -4.68 -36.18
C TYR A 157 -4.72 -3.76 -37.24
N GLN A 158 -4.63 -2.44 -37.06
CA GLN A 158 -5.11 -1.48 -38.06
C GLN A 158 -4.36 -1.60 -39.39
N GLU A 159 -3.04 -1.78 -39.35
CA GLU A 159 -2.22 -2.02 -40.55
C GLU A 159 -2.62 -3.31 -41.28
N VAL A 160 -2.85 -4.41 -40.54
CA VAL A 160 -3.32 -5.68 -41.13
C VAL A 160 -4.71 -5.55 -41.74
N ILE A 161 -5.62 -4.81 -41.10
CA ILE A 161 -6.96 -4.52 -41.66
C ILE A 161 -6.83 -3.72 -42.96
N ALA A 162 -5.96 -2.71 -42.99
CA ALA A 162 -5.70 -1.92 -44.19
C ALA A 162 -5.07 -2.76 -45.32
N GLN A 163 -4.13 -3.64 -45.01
CA GLN A 163 -3.56 -4.56 -46.00
C GLN A 163 -4.62 -5.53 -46.55
N ASN A 164 -5.46 -6.10 -45.68
CA ASN A 164 -6.53 -6.99 -46.10
C ASN A 164 -7.55 -6.29 -47.00
N SER A 165 -7.87 -5.02 -46.75
CA SER A 165 -8.79 -4.27 -47.61
C SER A 165 -8.20 -4.02 -49.00
N VAL A 166 -6.91 -3.71 -49.09
CA VAL A 166 -6.17 -3.58 -50.36
C VAL A 166 -6.15 -4.92 -51.11
N LEU A 167 -5.78 -6.01 -50.45
CA LEU A 167 -5.76 -7.35 -51.05
C LEU A 167 -7.16 -7.77 -51.54
N THR A 168 -8.20 -7.49 -50.75
CA THR A 168 -9.59 -7.76 -51.15
C THR A 168 -9.97 -6.96 -52.40
N SER A 169 -9.52 -5.70 -52.50
CA SER A 169 -9.75 -4.89 -53.70
C SER A 169 -9.00 -5.43 -54.91
N GLN A 170 -7.76 -5.91 -54.74
CA GLN A 170 -6.98 -6.53 -55.81
C GLN A 170 -7.62 -7.83 -56.30
N ILE A 171 -8.07 -8.70 -55.38
CA ILE A 171 -8.79 -9.93 -55.73
C ILE A 171 -10.04 -9.62 -56.56
N LYS A 172 -10.84 -8.63 -56.14
CA LYS A 172 -12.04 -8.23 -56.91
C LYS A 172 -11.71 -7.71 -58.31
N GLN A 173 -10.59 -7.01 -58.45
CA GLN A 173 -10.14 -6.51 -59.76
C GLN A 173 -9.70 -7.68 -60.65
N GLU A 174 -8.90 -8.61 -60.13
CA GLU A 174 -8.47 -9.82 -60.85
C GLU A 174 -9.66 -10.72 -61.23
N GLU A 175 -10.66 -10.86 -60.35
CA GLU A 175 -11.90 -11.58 -60.66
C GLU A 175 -12.66 -10.95 -61.84
N LYS A 176 -12.73 -9.61 -61.88
CA LYS A 176 -13.35 -8.87 -62.97
C LYS A 176 -12.56 -9.05 -64.27
N ASP A 177 -11.25 -8.91 -64.23
CA ASP A 177 -10.38 -9.05 -65.39
C ASP A 177 -10.43 -10.49 -65.94
N ASN A 178 -10.49 -11.49 -65.06
CA ASN A 178 -10.69 -12.89 -65.45
C ASN A 178 -12.05 -13.11 -66.13
N ALA A 179 -13.13 -12.52 -65.59
CA ALA A 179 -14.46 -12.60 -66.19
C ALA A 179 -14.48 -11.96 -67.59
N GLU A 180 -13.84 -10.80 -67.76
CA GLU A 180 -13.70 -10.15 -69.07
C GLU A 180 -12.89 -11.01 -70.06
N LEU A 181 -11.78 -11.60 -69.63
CA LEU A 181 -10.99 -12.53 -70.45
C LEU A 181 -11.78 -13.77 -70.85
N ARG A 182 -12.58 -14.35 -69.95
CA ARG A 182 -13.47 -15.49 -70.26
C ARG A 182 -14.52 -15.12 -71.30
N ILE A 183 -15.15 -13.94 -71.17
CA ILE A 183 -16.12 -13.45 -72.17
C ILE A 183 -15.44 -13.25 -73.52
N ASN A 184 -14.26 -12.63 -73.55
CA ASN A 184 -13.49 -12.43 -74.77
C ASN A 184 -13.09 -13.76 -75.43
N LEU A 185 -12.67 -14.74 -74.64
CA LEU A 185 -12.32 -16.07 -75.13
C LEU A 185 -13.55 -16.76 -75.74
N ALA A 186 -14.69 -16.77 -75.05
CA ALA A 186 -15.94 -17.32 -75.56
C ALA A 186 -16.37 -16.64 -76.87
N GLN A 187 -16.23 -15.31 -76.97
CA GLN A 187 -16.52 -14.57 -78.20
C GLN A 187 -15.59 -15.00 -79.35
N LYS A 188 -14.29 -15.17 -79.08
CA LYS A 188 -13.32 -15.64 -80.09
C LYS A 188 -13.59 -17.08 -80.53
N GLU A 189 -13.96 -17.97 -79.62
CA GLU A 189 -14.36 -19.34 -79.95
C GLU A 189 -15.60 -19.36 -80.86
N VAL A 190 -16.59 -18.52 -80.58
CA VAL A 190 -17.78 -18.37 -81.45
C VAL A 190 -17.40 -17.84 -82.83
N ASP A 191 -16.52 -16.85 -82.90
CA ASP A 191 -16.09 -16.28 -84.19
C ASP A 191 -15.23 -17.26 -85.01
N LEU A 192 -14.39 -18.06 -84.36
CA LEU A 192 -13.68 -19.18 -84.99
C LEU A 192 -14.67 -20.22 -85.53
N ALA A 193 -15.67 -20.63 -84.75
CA ALA A 193 -16.70 -21.56 -85.20
C ALA A 193 -17.51 -21.02 -86.40
N LYS A 194 -17.73 -19.70 -86.49
CA LYS A 194 -18.33 -19.08 -87.68
C LYS A 194 -17.40 -19.15 -88.89
N GLN A 195 -16.11 -18.87 -88.72
CA GLN A 195 -15.10 -18.98 -89.78
C GLN A 195 -14.98 -20.41 -90.28
N ASP A 196 -14.90 -21.40 -89.38
CA ASP A 196 -14.85 -22.82 -89.74
C ASP A 196 -16.08 -23.24 -90.54
N ASN A 197 -17.28 -22.81 -90.13
CA ASN A 197 -18.51 -23.05 -90.90
C ASN A 197 -18.47 -22.40 -92.29
N GLN A 198 -17.89 -21.20 -92.42
CA GLN A 198 -17.77 -20.52 -93.70
C GLN A 198 -16.74 -21.21 -94.60
N ILE A 199 -15.61 -21.66 -94.05
CA ILE A 199 -14.63 -22.48 -94.76
C ILE A 199 -15.29 -23.78 -95.22
N ALA A 200 -16.04 -24.47 -94.35
CA ALA A 200 -16.76 -25.68 -94.72
C ALA A 200 -17.71 -25.46 -95.90
N LYS A 201 -18.50 -24.38 -95.88
CA LYS A 201 -19.38 -24.00 -97.01
C LYS A 201 -18.59 -23.72 -98.29
N LEU A 202 -17.53 -22.91 -98.22
CA LEU A 202 -16.69 -22.60 -99.38
C LEU A 202 -15.99 -23.85 -99.92
N THR A 203 -15.58 -24.78 -99.07
CA THR A 203 -15.00 -26.06 -99.50
C THR A 203 -16.03 -26.95 -100.18
N GLU A 204 -17.28 -26.96 -99.71
CA GLU A 204 -18.38 -27.67 -100.36
C GLU A 204 -18.73 -27.04 -101.72
N GLU A 205 -18.79 -25.72 -101.82
CA GLU A 205 -18.99 -24.99 -103.07
C GLU A 205 -17.85 -25.23 -104.06
N ASN A 206 -16.60 -25.17 -103.61
CA ASN A 206 -15.43 -25.50 -104.43
C ASN A 206 -15.46 -26.96 -104.89
N ALA A 207 -15.87 -27.91 -104.04
CA ALA A 207 -16.04 -29.30 -104.43
C ALA A 207 -17.13 -29.47 -105.49
N LYS A 208 -18.27 -28.76 -105.36
CA LYS A 208 -19.33 -28.73 -106.38
C LYS A 208 -18.86 -28.13 -107.70
N LEU A 209 -18.13 -27.01 -107.65
CA LEU A 209 -17.56 -26.35 -108.82
C LEU A 209 -16.49 -27.22 -109.49
N ALA A 210 -15.63 -27.88 -108.74
CA ALA A 210 -14.65 -28.83 -109.25
C ALA A 210 -15.33 -30.02 -109.94
N ALA A 211 -16.36 -30.60 -109.32
CA ALA A 211 -17.17 -31.66 -109.93
C ALA A 211 -17.85 -31.18 -111.23
N PHE A 212 -18.41 -29.96 -111.23
CA PHE A 212 -19.01 -29.38 -112.43
C PHE A 212 -17.97 -29.12 -113.54
N LEU A 213 -16.76 -28.68 -113.19
CA LEU A 213 -15.66 -28.50 -114.14
C LEU A 213 -15.16 -29.84 -114.70
N GLU A 214 -15.03 -30.88 -113.87
CA GLU A 214 -14.71 -32.23 -114.31
C GLU A 214 -15.80 -32.78 -115.24
N GLU A 215 -17.07 -32.58 -114.91
CA GLU A 215 -18.19 -32.96 -115.76
C GLU A 215 -18.16 -32.19 -117.10
N ASN A 216 -17.87 -30.90 -117.08
CA ASN A 216 -17.71 -30.10 -118.29
C ASN A 216 -16.49 -30.52 -119.12
N GLN A 217 -15.37 -30.85 -118.48
CA GLN A 217 -14.18 -31.38 -119.16
C GLN A 217 -14.45 -32.76 -119.76
N GLN A 218 -15.11 -33.66 -119.03
CA GLN A 218 -15.54 -34.96 -119.55
C GLN A 218 -16.53 -34.81 -120.71
N ASN A 219 -17.47 -33.87 -120.61
CA ASN A 219 -18.40 -33.56 -121.69
C ASN A 219 -17.66 -32.99 -122.90
N LYS A 220 -16.66 -32.12 -122.69
CA LYS A 220 -15.80 -31.58 -123.76
C LYS A 220 -14.95 -32.68 -124.40
N ILE A 221 -14.33 -33.56 -123.62
CA ILE A 221 -13.58 -34.73 -124.11
C ILE A 221 -14.50 -35.66 -124.90
N LYS A 222 -15.72 -35.95 -124.42
CA LYS A 222 -16.72 -36.74 -125.15
C LYS A 222 -17.13 -36.06 -126.45
N ASN A 223 -17.29 -34.74 -126.45
CA ASN A 223 -17.68 -33.98 -127.63
C ASN A 223 -16.52 -33.88 -128.65
N ASP A 224 -15.29 -33.70 -128.18
CA ASP A 224 -14.08 -33.70 -128.99
C ASP A 224 -13.79 -35.11 -129.51
N ALA A 225 -14.03 -36.16 -128.74
CA ALA A 225 -13.95 -37.56 -129.19
C ALA A 225 -15.00 -37.87 -130.27
N LYS A 226 -16.23 -37.34 -130.15
CA LYS A 226 -17.25 -37.42 -131.21
C LYS A 226 -16.82 -36.68 -132.47
N LYS A 227 -16.30 -35.45 -132.34
CA LYS A 227 -15.75 -34.68 -133.48
C LYS A 227 -14.56 -35.39 -134.12
N TRP A 228 -13.68 -35.99 -133.33
CA TRP A 228 -12.58 -36.81 -133.81
C TRP A 228 -13.08 -38.04 -134.56
N GLN A 229 -14.07 -38.78 -134.03
CA GLN A 229 -14.71 -39.89 -134.76
C GLN A 229 -15.35 -39.44 -136.08
N GLU A 230 -15.99 -38.27 -136.12
CA GLU A 230 -16.53 -37.69 -137.35
C GLU A 230 -15.41 -37.31 -138.34
N MET A 231 -14.32 -36.73 -137.87
CA MET A 231 -13.14 -36.43 -138.69
C MET A 231 -12.46 -37.70 -139.19
N THR A 232 -12.33 -38.75 -138.38
CA THR A 232 -11.79 -40.05 -138.80
C THR A 232 -12.69 -40.69 -139.85
N LYS A 233 -14.01 -40.64 -139.69
CA LYS A 233 -14.95 -41.09 -140.74
C LYS A 233 -14.78 -40.31 -142.05
N LYS A 234 -14.56 -38.99 -141.98
CA LYS A 234 -14.26 -38.16 -143.16
C LYS A 234 -12.90 -38.49 -143.79
N LEU A 235 -11.89 -38.79 -142.98
CA LEU A 235 -10.55 -39.22 -143.41
C LEU A 235 -10.55 -40.62 -144.02
N ASP A 236 -11.32 -41.55 -143.47
CA ASP A 236 -11.54 -42.89 -144.03
C ASP A 236 -12.30 -42.81 -145.36
N ALA A 237 -13.31 -41.92 -145.48
CA ALA A 237 -13.96 -41.66 -146.75
C ALA A 237 -12.99 -41.07 -147.79
N LEU A 238 -12.08 -40.19 -147.38
CA LEU A 238 -11.02 -39.63 -148.23
C LEU A 238 -9.97 -40.68 -148.62
N THR A 239 -9.58 -41.56 -147.70
CA THR A 239 -8.61 -42.63 -147.95
C THR A 239 -9.20 -43.73 -148.83
N SER A 240 -10.52 -43.97 -148.72
CA SER A 240 -11.30 -44.80 -149.64
C SER A 240 -11.36 -44.19 -151.04
N SER A 241 -11.47 -42.85 -151.15
CA SER A 241 -11.42 -42.10 -152.41
C SER A 241 -10.02 -42.11 -153.06
N VAL A 242 -8.95 -42.05 -152.27
CA VAL A 242 -7.57 -42.15 -152.77
C VAL A 242 -7.21 -43.57 -153.22
N LYS A 243 -7.67 -44.60 -152.50
CA LYS A 243 -7.50 -46.02 -152.90
C LYS A 243 -8.30 -46.39 -154.16
N THR A 244 -9.40 -45.70 -154.47
CA THR A 244 -10.14 -45.88 -155.73
C THR A 244 -9.52 -45.13 -156.91
N MET A 245 -8.77 -44.04 -156.69
CA MET A 245 -8.01 -43.37 -157.76
C MET A 245 -6.74 -44.12 -158.18
N GLN A 246 -6.03 -44.80 -157.26
CA GLN A 246 -4.79 -45.53 -157.60
C GLN A 246 -4.98 -46.88 -158.31
N ARG A 247 -6.22 -47.36 -158.51
CA ARG A 247 -6.50 -48.64 -159.21
C ARG A 247 -7.03 -48.49 -160.65
N LYS A 248 -7.11 -47.27 -161.20
CA LYS A 248 -7.69 -47.03 -162.53
C LYS A 248 -6.70 -46.74 -163.67
N ASP A 249 -5.39 -46.84 -163.44
CA ASP A 249 -4.37 -46.48 -164.46
C ASP A 249 -3.29 -47.56 -164.68
N ARG A 250 -3.72 -48.83 -164.79
CA ARG A 250 -2.92 -49.91 -165.40
C ARG A 250 -3.78 -50.77 -166.34
N GLY A 251 -3.99 -50.24 -167.55
CA GLY A 251 -3.80 -50.96 -168.82
C GLY A 251 -4.92 -51.83 -169.39
N THR A 252 -5.43 -51.41 -170.56
CA THR A 252 -5.94 -52.31 -171.62
C THR A 252 -5.41 -51.85 -172.98
N LYS A 253 -4.80 -52.78 -173.73
CA LYS A 253 -4.56 -52.70 -175.18
C LYS A 253 -5.76 -53.32 -175.90
N GLN A 254 -6.51 -52.50 -176.63
CA GLN A 254 -7.18 -52.71 -177.93
C GLN A 254 -8.07 -51.49 -178.20
#